data_AF-A0A377Z6P7-F1
#
_entry.id   AF-A0A377Z6P7-F1
#
_cell.length_a   1.000
_cell.length_b   1.000
_cell.length_c   1.000
_cell.angle_alpha   90.00
_cell.angle_beta   90.00
_cell.angle_gamma   90.00
#
_symmetry.space_group_name_H-M   'P 1'
#
loop_
_entity.id
_entity.type
_entity.pdbx_description
1 polymer ?
#
loop_
_entity_poly.entity_id
_entity_poly.type
_entity_poly.pdbx_seq_one_letter_code
_entity_poly.pdbx_strand_id
1 'polypeptide(L)'
;MSPGVSKNRYLDDNRFVGQFIASRSRKGYGPARIRQELSQKGIARQVVDQAMRECDIDWVSLAREQAQRKYGEPLPSAFTEKVKVQRFLLYRGYLMEDIQEIWRNFAD
;
A
#
# COMPACT_ATOMS: atom_id res chain seq x y z
N MET A 1 33.69 4.06 -0.21
CA MET A 1 33.32 4.68 -1.50
C MET A 1 32.25 3.82 -2.13
N SER A 2 30.96 4.18 -2.00
CA SER A 2 29.91 3.50 -2.76
C SER A 2 29.97 4.01 -4.21
N PRO A 3 30.02 3.13 -5.22
CA PRO A 3 30.05 3.56 -6.62
C PRO A 3 28.77 4.33 -6.91
N GLY A 4 28.90 5.52 -7.50
CA GLY A 4 27.76 6.33 -7.91
C GLY A 4 26.82 5.49 -8.77
N VAL A 5 25.53 5.47 -8.41
CA VAL A 5 24.50 4.80 -9.19
C VAL A 5 24.51 5.41 -10.59
N SER A 6 24.85 4.61 -11.60
CA SER A 6 24.84 5.08 -12.98
C SER A 6 23.45 5.56 -13.37
N LYS A 7 23.34 6.72 -14.02
CA LYS A 7 22.07 7.37 -14.41
C LYS A 7 21.08 6.41 -15.10
N ASN A 8 21.58 5.46 -15.90
CA ASN A 8 20.75 4.46 -16.58
C ASN A 8 20.03 3.52 -15.61
N ARG A 9 20.74 3.02 -14.59
CA ARG A 9 20.18 2.14 -13.55
C ARG A 9 19.08 2.85 -12.75
N TYR A 10 19.27 4.13 -12.46
CA TYR A 10 18.28 4.94 -11.75
C TYR A 10 16.98 5.13 -12.55
N LEU A 11 17.07 5.32 -13.87
CA LEU A 11 15.89 5.43 -14.74
C LEU A 11 15.13 4.10 -14.84
N ASP A 12 15.86 2.99 -14.98
CA ASP A 12 15.27 1.64 -14.99
C ASP A 12 14.61 1.31 -13.65
N ASP A 13 15.26 1.64 -12.53
CA ASP A 13 14.72 1.44 -11.18
C ASP A 13 13.40 2.22 -11.00
N ASN A 14 13.32 3.49 -11.40
CA ASN A 14 12.08 4.28 -11.28
C ASN A 14 10.92 3.66 -12.09
N ARG A 15 11.18 3.26 -13.35
CA ARG A 15 10.15 2.63 -14.20
C ARG A 15 9.69 1.30 -13.62
N PHE A 16 10.63 0.48 -13.14
CA PHE A 16 10.34 -0.78 -12.48
C PHE A 16 9.49 -0.58 -11.22
N VAL A 17 9.88 0.37 -10.37
CA VAL A 17 9.21 0.63 -9.09
C VAL A 17 7.77 1.09 -9.30
N GLY A 18 7.50 2.03 -10.22
CA GLY A 18 6.14 2.47 -10.53
C GLY A 18 5.25 1.33 -11.02
N GLN A 19 5.76 0.49 -11.94
CA GLN A 19 5.04 -0.70 -12.42
C GLN A 19 4.79 -1.71 -11.30
N PHE A 20 5.77 -1.89 -10.41
CA PHE A 20 5.64 -2.79 -9.27
C PHE A 20 4.57 -2.31 -8.29
N ILE A 21 4.56 -1.02 -7.91
CA ILE A 21 3.54 -0.42 -7.05
C ILE A 21 2.15 -0.67 -7.64
N ALA A 22 1.94 -0.31 -8.92
CA ALA A 22 0.67 -0.50 -9.59
C ALA A 22 0.26 -1.99 -9.69
N SER A 23 1.21 -2.90 -9.88
CA SER A 23 0.93 -4.34 -9.93
C SER A 23 0.49 -4.89 -8.57
N ARG A 24 1.14 -4.47 -7.48
CA ARG A 24 0.82 -4.93 -6.13
C ARG A 24 -0.43 -4.29 -5.56
N SER A 25 -0.71 -3.02 -5.88
CA SER A 25 -1.96 -2.36 -5.49
C SER A 25 -3.18 -3.06 -6.10
N ARG A 26 -3.14 -3.45 -7.38
CA ARG A 26 -4.20 -4.26 -8.04
C ARG A 26 -4.42 -5.62 -7.38
N LYS A 27 -3.40 -6.17 -6.71
CA LYS A 27 -3.51 -7.41 -5.91
C LYS A 27 -4.03 -7.16 -4.49
N GLY A 28 -4.31 -5.91 -4.13
CA GLY A 28 -4.81 -5.49 -2.83
C GLY A 28 -3.75 -5.49 -1.73
N TYR A 29 -2.50 -5.21 -2.08
CA TYR A 29 -1.44 -4.97 -1.09
C TYR A 29 -1.24 -3.48 -0.89
N GLY A 30 -1.11 -3.07 0.37
CA GLY A 30 -0.93 -1.68 0.77
C GLY A 30 0.53 -1.23 0.81
N PRO A 31 0.77 0.06 1.10
CA PRO A 31 2.08 0.69 0.98
C PRO A 31 3.19 0.00 1.77
N ALA A 32 2.94 -0.41 3.01
CA ALA A 32 3.98 -0.98 3.89
C ALA A 32 4.55 -2.28 3.31
N ARG A 33 3.68 -3.14 2.77
CA ARG A 33 4.08 -4.41 2.17
C ARG A 33 4.82 -4.19 0.86
N ILE A 34 4.35 -3.25 0.03
CA ILE A 34 5.03 -2.93 -1.24
C ILE A 34 6.43 -2.37 -0.97
N ARG A 35 6.59 -1.47 0.02
CA ARG A 35 7.90 -0.94 0.42
C ARG A 35 8.85 -2.04 0.87
N GLN A 36 8.36 -2.97 1.70
CA GLN A 36 9.15 -4.10 2.18
C GLN A 36 9.64 -4.97 1.01
N GLU A 37 8.77 -5.29 0.06
CA GLU A 37 9.12 -6.13 -1.09
C GLU A 37 10.10 -5.44 -2.05
N LEU A 38 9.96 -4.13 -2.27
CA LEU A 38 10.93 -3.34 -3.04
C LEU A 38 12.30 -3.28 -2.34
N SER A 39 12.31 -3.13 -1.02
CA SER A 39 13.55 -3.18 -0.23
C SER A 39 14.24 -4.54 -0.32
N GLN A 40 13.49 -5.64 -0.29
CA GLN A 40 14.05 -7.00 -0.47
C GLN A 40 14.64 -7.21 -1.87
N LYS A 41 14.16 -6.46 -2.86
CA LYS A 41 14.72 -6.44 -4.22
C LYS A 41 15.94 -5.54 -4.38
N GLY A 42 16.40 -4.91 -3.30
CA GLY A 42 17.57 -4.03 -3.30
C GLY A 42 17.31 -2.65 -3.86
N ILE A 43 16.05 -2.23 -4.01
CA ILE A 43 15.73 -0.87 -4.45
C ILE A 43 16.05 0.12 -3.32
N ALA A 44 16.76 1.19 -3.67
CA ALA A 44 17.13 2.23 -2.71
C ALA A 44 15.88 2.88 -2.10
N ARG A 45 15.88 3.07 -0.78
CA ARG A 45 14.77 3.67 -0.04
C ARG A 45 14.29 4.99 -0.65
N GLN A 46 15.21 5.84 -1.10
CA GLN A 46 14.86 7.13 -1.71
C GLN A 46 14.03 6.98 -2.99
N VAL A 47 14.33 5.97 -3.82
CA VAL A 47 13.56 5.66 -5.04
C VAL A 47 12.16 5.17 -4.67
N VAL A 48 12.06 4.28 -3.68
CA VAL A 48 10.76 3.79 -3.19
C VAL A 48 9.93 4.94 -2.61
N ASP A 49 10.55 5.78 -1.77
CA ASP A 49 9.88 6.91 -1.13
C ASP A 49 9.40 7.94 -2.15
N GLN A 50 10.17 8.20 -3.21
CA GLN A 50 9.76 9.08 -4.30
C GLN A 50 8.57 8.51 -5.06
N ALA A 51 8.67 7.26 -5.53
CA ALA A 51 7.61 6.63 -6.31
C ALA A 51 6.31 6.44 -5.51
N MET A 52 6.40 6.23 -4.20
CA MET A 52 5.23 6.17 -3.31
C MET A 52 4.56 7.52 -3.07
N ARG A 53 5.31 8.63 -3.19
CA ARG A 53 4.73 9.99 -3.14
C ARG A 53 4.09 10.37 -4.47
N GLU A 54 4.68 9.93 -5.57
CA GLU A 54 4.20 10.22 -6.94
C GLU A 54 3.08 9.30 -7.40
N CYS A 55 2.86 8.16 -6.74
CA CYS A 55 1.77 7.27 -7.12
C CYS A 55 0.42 7.89 -6.75
N ASP A 56 -0.40 8.14 -7.76
CA ASP A 56 -1.78 8.60 -7.61
C ASP A 56 -2.70 7.40 -7.30
N ILE A 57 -2.53 6.83 -6.10
CA ILE A 57 -3.29 5.68 -5.62
C ILE A 57 -4.06 6.07 -4.38
N ASP A 58 -5.38 5.92 -4.43
CA ASP A 58 -6.26 6.00 -3.27
C ASP A 58 -6.19 4.70 -2.46
N TRP A 59 -5.31 4.69 -1.44
CA TRP A 59 -5.11 3.54 -0.56
C TRP A 59 -6.32 3.27 0.34
N VAL A 60 -7.10 4.29 0.70
CA VAL A 60 -8.31 4.16 1.52
C VAL A 60 -9.36 3.38 0.74
N SER A 61 -9.61 3.77 -0.52
CA SER A 61 -10.55 3.09 -1.41
C SER A 61 -10.15 1.64 -1.66
N LEU A 62 -8.87 1.36 -1.92
CA LEU A 62 -8.39 -0.01 -2.09
C LEU A 62 -8.51 -0.84 -0.80
N ALA A 63 -8.19 -0.28 0.36
CA ALA A 63 -8.36 -0.95 1.65
C ALA A 63 -9.84 -1.31 1.90
N ARG A 64 -10.75 -0.37 1.65
CA ARG A 64 -12.20 -0.57 1.76
C ARG A 64 -12.67 -1.70 0.84
N GLU A 65 -12.27 -1.67 -0.42
CA GLU A 65 -12.65 -2.71 -1.39
C GLU A 65 -12.19 -4.10 -0.93
N GLN A 66 -10.93 -4.22 -0.46
CA GLN A 66 -10.44 -5.50 0.05
C GLN A 66 -11.21 -5.97 1.29
N ALA A 67 -11.59 -5.05 2.18
CA ALA A 67 -12.39 -5.36 3.35
C ALA A 67 -13.80 -5.81 2.95
N GLN A 68 -14.48 -5.09 2.06
CA GLN A 68 -15.83 -5.41 1.59
C GLN A 68 -15.88 -6.76 0.87
N ARG A 69 -14.91 -7.03 -0.01
CA ARG A 69 -14.79 -8.33 -0.70
C ARG A 69 -14.71 -9.52 0.26
N LYS A 70 -14.13 -9.32 1.46
CA LYS A 70 -13.91 -10.40 2.44
C LYS A 70 -14.98 -10.47 3.54
N TYR A 71 -15.48 -9.33 3.99
CA TYR A 71 -16.35 -9.21 5.16
C TYR A 71 -17.77 -8.73 4.83
N GLY A 72 -18.04 -8.40 3.57
CA GLY A 72 -19.33 -7.90 3.11
C GLY A 72 -19.48 -6.37 3.22
N GLU A 73 -20.62 -5.89 2.74
CA GLU A 73 -21.07 -4.50 2.85
C GLU A 73 -22.47 -4.47 3.49
N PRO A 74 -22.72 -3.64 4.53
CA PRO A 74 -21.77 -2.73 5.19
C PRO A 74 -20.67 -3.48 5.97
N LEU A 75 -19.52 -2.82 6.17
CA LEU A 75 -18.45 -3.40 6.96
C LEU A 75 -18.90 -3.63 8.41
N PRO A 76 -18.43 -4.71 9.07
CA PRO A 76 -18.72 -4.95 10.48
C PRO A 76 -18.36 -3.77 11.37
N SER A 77 -19.31 -3.34 12.21
CA SER A 77 -19.15 -2.17 13.08
C SER A 77 -18.90 -2.54 14.55
N ALA A 78 -19.21 -3.78 14.95
CA ALA A 78 -18.92 -4.30 16.28
C ALA A 78 -17.41 -4.34 16.56
N PHE A 79 -16.99 -4.00 17.78
CA PHE A 79 -15.57 -3.83 18.13
C PHE A 79 -14.71 -5.06 17.78
N THR A 80 -15.15 -6.25 18.17
CA THR A 80 -14.42 -7.50 17.93
C THR A 80 -14.28 -7.83 16.45
N GLU A 81 -15.25 -7.44 15.62
CA GLU A 81 -15.22 -7.64 14.18
C GLU A 81 -14.37 -6.59 13.47
N LYS A 82 -14.44 -5.32 13.90
CA LYS A 82 -13.53 -4.26 13.43
C LYS A 82 -12.07 -4.67 13.62
N VAL A 83 -11.71 -5.25 14.77
CA VAL A 83 -10.34 -5.75 15.01
C VAL A 83 -9.93 -6.82 14.00
N LYS A 84 -10.86 -7.71 13.57
CA LYS A 84 -10.58 -8.71 12.53
C LYS A 84 -10.32 -8.05 11.18
N VAL A 85 -11.13 -7.04 10.80
CA VAL A 85 -10.93 -6.27 9.57
C VAL A 85 -9.59 -5.54 9.58
N GLN A 86 -9.27 -4.84 10.67
CA GLN A 86 -8.00 -4.13 10.84
C GLN A 86 -6.79 -5.07 10.72
N ARG A 87 -6.81 -6.22 11.42
CA ARG A 87 -5.74 -7.23 11.34
C ARG A 87 -5.54 -7.74 9.91
N PHE A 88 -6.63 -7.97 9.18
CA PHE A 88 -6.56 -8.39 7.78
C PHE A 88 -5.90 -7.33 6.89
N LEU A 89 -6.29 -6.06 7.03
CA LEU A 89 -5.74 -4.96 6.24
C LEU A 89 -4.27 -4.65 6.60
N LEU A 90 -3.92 -4.72 7.89
CA LEU A 90 -2.53 -4.63 8.34
C LEU A 90 -1.66 -5.75 7.74
N TYR A 91 -2.16 -6.99 7.71
CA TYR A 91 -1.45 -8.10 7.07
C TYR A 91 -1.27 -7.92 5.55
N ARG A 92 -2.21 -7.23 4.91
CA ARG A 92 -2.10 -6.79 3.51
C ARG A 92 -1.17 -5.58 3.34
N GLY A 93 -0.74 -4.94 4.42
CA GLY A 93 0.22 -3.83 4.41
C GLY A 93 -0.39 -2.44 4.25
N TYR A 94 -1.70 -2.28 4.46
CA TYR A 94 -2.31 -0.96 4.54
C TYR A 94 -1.88 -0.25 5.83
N LEU A 95 -1.81 1.08 5.77
CA LEU A 95 -1.39 1.88 6.92
C LEU A 95 -2.57 2.08 7.88
N MET A 96 -2.29 2.26 9.17
CA MET A 96 -3.35 2.45 10.17
C MET A 96 -4.20 3.69 9.89
N GLU A 97 -3.62 4.75 9.32
CA GLU A 97 -4.35 5.94 8.88
C GLU A 97 -5.38 5.59 7.80
N ASP A 98 -4.97 4.91 6.72
CA ASP A 98 -5.89 4.48 5.66
C ASP A 98 -7.02 3.60 6.21
N ILE A 99 -6.66 2.68 7.12
CA ILE A 99 -7.59 1.74 7.74
C ILE A 99 -8.60 2.47 8.64
N GLN A 100 -8.21 3.53 9.33
CA GLN A 100 -9.13 4.31 10.16
C GLN A 100 -10.10 5.13 9.30
N GLU A 101 -9.63 5.67 8.18
CA GLU A 101 -10.44 6.47 7.25
C GLU A 101 -11.60 5.66 6.63
N ILE A 102 -11.46 4.34 6.45
CA ILE A 102 -12.57 3.52 5.90
C ILE A 102 -13.84 3.59 6.75
N TRP A 103 -13.73 3.89 8.05
CA TRP A 103 -14.89 4.06 8.95
C TRP A 103 -15.25 5.52 9.23
N ARG A 104 -14.40 6.49 8.86
CA ARG A 104 -14.69 7.92 9.05
C ARG A 104 -15.70 8.46 8.04
N ASN A 105 -15.74 7.90 6.83
CA ASN A 105 -16.67 8.28 5.75
C ASN A 105 -18.09 7.68 5.91
N PHE A 106 -18.57 7.48 7.14
CA PHE A 106 -19.94 7.03 7.45
C PHE A 106 -20.67 8.07 8.31
N ALA A 107 -20.37 9.36 8.11
CA ALA A 107 -21.02 10.47 8.80
C ALA A 107 -21.63 11.52 7.86
N ASP A 108 -21.87 11.17 6.58
CA ASP A 108 -22.70 11.96 5.65
C ASP A 108 -23.92 11.15 5.19
#